data_AF-A0A2H9Q1I4-F1
#
_entry.id   AF-A0A2H9Q1I4-F1
#
_cell.length_a   1.000
_cell.length_b   1.000
_cell.length_c   1.000
_cell.angle_alpha   90.00
_cell.angle_beta   90.00
_cell.angle_gamma   90.00
#
_symmetry.space_group_name_H-M   'P 1'
#
loop_
_entity.id
_entity.type
_entity.pdbx_description
1 polymer ?
#
loop_
_entity_poly.entity_id
_entity_poly.type
_entity_poly.pdbx_seq_one_letter_code
_entity_poly.pdbx_strand_id
1 'polypeptide(L)'
;MPINVNDPEYLKSEREYFESKTNEEKLTALNKMISHAPKHKGGENLRQQLTQRRKKIEEEIDKKQKRKKGTKIGIKKGDLQAVIIGKSNSGKSSLINLLTNVGTKISPISFTTKEPIVGIMNYQETQLQLIELPAIEGENFERGIVHTADTIILLAKKFEEFKEIETLLPRNSAKKIYVLNKSDLLNFEEKRKLFAKMQSKKYNFVIISSLAHLKDDLIEELKKKIFETFNIIRIFTKEPGKEKKERPMIMKPKSTIKDAAEKIL
;
A
#
# COMPACT_ATOMS: atom_id res chain seq x y z
N MET A 1 5.21 43.91 -33.40
CA MET A 1 4.03 43.77 -34.28
C MET A 1 3.49 42.35 -34.12
N PRO A 2 2.16 42.14 -34.09
CA PRO A 2 1.60 40.79 -34.13
C PRO A 2 2.04 40.14 -35.45
N ILE A 3 2.63 38.95 -35.37
CA ILE A 3 3.04 38.21 -36.55
C ILE A 3 1.81 37.45 -37.08
N ASN A 4 1.52 37.60 -38.37
CA ASN A 4 0.48 36.82 -39.01
C ASN A 4 1.10 35.51 -39.52
N VAL A 5 0.73 34.38 -38.91
CA VAL A 5 1.25 33.06 -39.27
C VAL A 5 0.30 32.43 -40.28
N ASN A 6 0.70 32.38 -41.55
CA ASN A 6 -0.12 31.84 -42.63
C ASN A 6 0.09 30.33 -42.87
N ASP A 7 0.76 29.63 -41.94
CA ASP A 7 0.98 28.19 -42.03
C ASP A 7 -0.33 27.42 -41.73
N PRO A 8 -0.85 26.59 -42.65
CA PRO A 8 -2.12 25.89 -42.46
C PRO A 8 -2.13 24.94 -41.24
N GLU A 9 -1.00 24.30 -40.94
CA GLU A 9 -0.86 23.40 -39.80
C GLU A 9 -0.81 24.18 -38.47
N TYR A 10 -0.21 25.37 -38.48
CA TYR A 10 -0.26 26.29 -37.34
C TYR A 10 -1.70 26.72 -37.03
N LEU A 11 -2.45 27.18 -38.04
CA LEU A 11 -3.85 27.62 -37.87
C LEU A 11 -4.77 26.49 -37.40
N LYS A 12 -4.53 25.27 -37.90
CA LYS A 12 -5.24 24.06 -37.44
C LYS A 12 -4.93 23.76 -35.97
N SER A 13 -3.66 23.76 -35.60
CA SER A 13 -3.22 23.52 -34.21
C SER A 13 -3.72 24.61 -33.25
N GLU A 14 -3.86 25.85 -33.73
CA GLU A 14 -4.44 26.95 -32.97
C GLU A 14 -5.93 26.72 -32.69
N ARG A 15 -6.71 26.28 -33.69
CA ARG A 15 -8.11 25.87 -33.48
C ARG A 15 -8.21 24.71 -32.49
N GLU A 16 -7.40 23.67 -32.67
CA GLU A 16 -7.34 22.53 -31.74
C GLU A 16 -7.08 22.99 -30.30
N TYR A 17 -6.17 23.96 -30.10
CA TYR A 17 -5.88 24.52 -28.77
C TYR A 17 -7.08 25.21 -28.12
N PHE A 18 -7.86 25.99 -28.89
CA PHE A 18 -9.05 26.68 -28.38
C PHE A 18 -10.24 25.74 -28.14
N GLU A 19 -10.39 24.70 -28.96
CA GLU A 19 -11.46 23.70 -28.82
C GLU A 19 -11.16 22.67 -27.72
N SER A 20 -9.89 22.48 -27.36
CA SER A 20 -9.45 21.54 -26.34
C SER A 20 -10.07 21.82 -24.98
N LYS A 21 -10.67 20.79 -24.38
CA LYS A 21 -11.32 20.89 -23.06
C LYS A 21 -10.37 20.48 -21.92
N THR A 22 -9.34 19.71 -22.23
CA THR A 22 -8.36 19.22 -21.25
C THR A 22 -7.00 19.90 -21.39
N ASN A 23 -6.24 19.94 -20.28
CA ASN A 23 -4.87 20.47 -20.31
C ASN A 23 -3.92 19.60 -21.14
N GLU A 24 -4.21 18.29 -21.26
CA GLU A 24 -3.42 17.33 -22.05
C GLU A 24 -3.59 17.56 -23.56
N GLU A 25 -4.83 17.80 -24.02
CA GLU A 25 -5.13 18.19 -25.41
C GLU A 25 -4.55 19.57 -25.75
N LYS A 26 -4.63 20.52 -24.80
CA LYS A 26 -4.00 21.84 -24.96
C LYS A 26 -2.48 21.74 -25.09
N LEU A 27 -1.85 20.81 -24.38
CA LEU A 27 -0.42 20.59 -24.42
C LEU A 27 0.02 20.01 -25.78
N THR A 28 -0.72 19.03 -26.31
CA THR A 28 -0.45 18.47 -27.64
C THR A 28 -0.64 19.51 -28.74
N ALA A 29 -1.71 20.31 -28.68
CA ALA A 29 -1.92 21.41 -29.62
C ALA A 29 -0.80 22.47 -29.56
N LEU A 30 -0.37 22.87 -28.37
CA LEU A 30 0.75 23.82 -28.20
C LEU A 30 2.08 23.30 -28.75
N ASN A 31 2.36 22.00 -28.60
CA ASN A 31 3.58 21.41 -29.17
C ASN A 31 3.58 21.49 -30.70
N LYS A 32 2.43 21.25 -31.34
CA LYS A 32 2.27 21.43 -32.79
C LYS A 32 2.43 22.90 -33.20
N MET A 33 1.80 23.83 -32.47
CA MET A 33 1.94 25.28 -32.72
C MET A 33 3.41 25.75 -32.63
N ILE A 34 4.19 25.27 -31.66
CA ILE A 34 5.62 25.61 -31.52
C ILE A 34 6.45 25.03 -32.68
N SER A 35 6.08 23.85 -33.17
CA SER A 35 6.76 23.21 -34.31
C SER A 35 6.60 24.03 -35.60
N HIS A 36 5.37 24.47 -35.88
CA HIS A 36 5.01 25.24 -37.08
C HIS A 36 5.18 26.76 -36.94
N ALA A 37 5.57 27.25 -35.75
CA ALA A 37 5.82 28.68 -35.54
C ALA A 37 7.07 29.17 -36.30
N PRO A 38 7.04 30.38 -36.91
CA PRO A 38 8.18 30.89 -37.69
C PRO A 38 9.48 31.02 -36.87
N LYS A 39 10.60 30.53 -37.40
CA LYS A 39 11.91 30.46 -36.70
C LYS A 39 12.81 31.69 -36.88
N HIS A 40 12.40 32.65 -37.70
CA HIS A 40 13.13 33.91 -37.95
C HIS A 40 12.83 35.00 -36.89
N LYS A 41 13.62 36.08 -36.89
CA LYS A 41 13.59 37.19 -35.93
C LYS A 41 12.20 37.80 -35.67
N GLY A 42 11.31 37.81 -36.66
CA GLY A 42 9.93 38.31 -36.49
C GLY A 42 9.01 37.40 -35.65
N GLY A 43 9.32 36.10 -35.57
CA GLY A 43 8.51 35.08 -34.87
C GLY A 43 9.02 34.75 -33.46
N GLU A 44 10.13 35.35 -33.03
CA GLU A 44 10.79 35.04 -31.76
C GLU A 44 9.86 35.28 -30.56
N ASN A 45 9.20 36.43 -30.53
CA ASN A 45 8.23 36.77 -29.47
C ASN A 45 7.07 35.77 -29.40
N LEU A 46 6.56 35.31 -30.56
CA LEU A 46 5.48 34.33 -30.60
C LEU A 46 5.96 32.97 -30.04
N ARG A 47 7.14 32.50 -30.45
CA ARG A 47 7.71 31.25 -29.94
C ARG A 47 7.96 31.31 -28.43
N GLN A 48 8.44 32.45 -27.92
CA GLN A 48 8.61 32.66 -26.49
C GLN A 48 7.26 32.56 -25.75
N GLN A 49 6.21 33.23 -26.25
CA GLN A 49 4.87 33.16 -25.64
C GLN A 49 4.30 31.74 -25.64
N LEU A 50 4.41 31.02 -26.75
CA LEU A 50 3.94 29.63 -26.85
C LEU A 50 4.70 28.70 -25.90
N THR A 51 6.02 28.86 -25.79
CA THR A 51 6.86 28.07 -24.88
C THR A 51 6.54 28.35 -23.41
N GLN A 52 6.31 29.62 -23.06
CA GLN A 52 5.87 29.99 -21.71
C GLN A 52 4.49 29.41 -21.37
N ARG A 53 3.54 29.45 -22.33
CA ARG A 53 2.21 28.84 -22.16
C ARG A 53 2.30 27.32 -22.01
N ARG A 54 3.16 26.66 -22.79
CA ARG A 54 3.43 25.22 -22.66
C ARG A 54 3.91 24.88 -21.26
N LYS A 55 4.94 25.59 -20.76
CA LYS A 55 5.51 25.37 -19.44
C LYS A 55 4.48 25.54 -18.32
N LYS A 56 3.61 26.56 -18.41
CA LYS A 56 2.52 26.76 -17.43
C LYS A 56 1.54 25.58 -17.41
N ILE A 57 1.15 25.07 -18.58
CA ILE A 57 0.23 23.92 -18.68
C ILE A 57 0.90 22.63 -18.19
N GLU A 58 2.18 22.40 -18.50
CA GLU A 58 2.98 21.30 -17.94
C GLU A 58 3.02 21.37 -16.41
N GLU A 59 3.29 22.55 -15.84
CA GLU A 59 3.30 22.76 -14.39
C GLU A 59 1.92 22.54 -13.75
N GLU A 60 0.82 22.89 -14.43
CA GLU A 60 -0.55 22.65 -13.95
C GLU A 60 -0.93 21.16 -13.99
N ILE A 61 -0.52 20.43 -15.03
CA ILE A 61 -0.70 18.98 -15.13
C ILE A 61 0.08 18.30 -14.01
N ASP A 62 1.35 18.69 -13.80
CA ASP A 62 2.18 18.21 -12.70
C ASP A 62 1.59 18.54 -11.32
N LYS A 63 1.05 19.75 -11.13
CA LYS A 63 0.37 20.15 -9.89
C LYS A 63 -0.92 19.35 -9.68
N LYS A 64 -1.71 19.07 -10.72
CA LYS A 64 -2.90 18.20 -10.63
C LYS A 64 -2.51 16.75 -10.30
N GLN A 65 -1.43 16.22 -10.89
CA GLN A 65 -0.91 14.88 -10.55
C GLN A 65 -0.35 14.83 -9.12
N LYS A 66 0.37 15.86 -8.67
CA LYS A 66 0.85 16.01 -7.28
C LYS A 66 -0.29 16.19 -6.28
N ARG A 67 -1.35 16.95 -6.63
CA ARG A 67 -2.57 17.05 -5.82
C ARG A 67 -3.33 15.72 -5.76
N LYS A 68 -3.41 14.96 -6.86
CA LYS A 68 -3.93 13.58 -6.85
C LYS A 68 -3.11 12.64 -5.94
N LYS A 69 -1.79 12.82 -5.84
CA LYS A 69 -0.95 12.10 -4.85
C LYS A 69 -1.26 12.50 -3.40
N GLY A 70 -1.75 13.71 -3.16
CA GLY A 70 -2.18 14.18 -1.83
C GLY A 70 -3.62 13.82 -1.44
N THR A 71 -4.41 13.26 -2.37
CA THR A 71 -5.82 12.86 -2.17
C THR A 71 -6.03 11.36 -2.38
N LYS A 72 -5.10 10.51 -1.94
CA LYS A 72 -5.52 9.14 -1.58
C LYS A 72 -6.27 9.27 -0.26
N ILE A 73 -7.50 8.80 -0.20
CA ILE A 73 -8.19 8.56 1.07
C ILE A 73 -7.29 7.59 1.83
N GLY A 74 -6.48 8.13 2.75
CA GLY A 74 -5.50 7.34 3.48
C GLY A 74 -6.23 6.25 4.25
N ILE A 75 -5.70 5.03 4.21
CA ILE A 75 -6.23 3.95 5.04
C ILE A 75 -6.11 4.41 6.49
N LYS A 76 -7.26 4.58 7.17
CA LYS A 76 -7.28 4.99 8.57
C LYS A 76 -6.59 3.90 9.39
N LYS A 77 -5.53 4.29 10.11
CA LYS A 77 -4.79 3.39 11.00
C LYS A 77 -5.71 2.90 12.12
N GLY A 78 -5.82 1.58 12.26
CA GLY A 78 -6.45 0.92 13.39
C GLY A 78 -5.55 0.90 14.63
N ASP A 79 -6.10 0.48 15.77
CA ASP A 79 -5.35 0.33 17.03
C ASP A 79 -4.18 -0.65 16.91
N LEU A 80 -4.35 -1.68 16.07
CA LEU A 80 -3.38 -2.72 15.77
C LEU A 80 -3.31 -2.90 14.25
N GLN A 81 -2.21 -2.48 13.62
CA GLN A 81 -2.04 -2.59 12.17
C GLN A 81 -0.85 -3.48 11.79
N ALA A 82 -1.13 -4.56 11.06
CA ALA A 82 -0.12 -5.39 10.41
C ALA A 82 -0.22 -5.28 8.88
N VAL A 83 0.93 -5.27 8.21
CA VAL A 83 1.01 -5.15 6.74
C VAL A 83 1.63 -6.40 6.13
N ILE A 84 0.99 -6.98 5.13
CA ILE A 84 1.48 -8.14 4.38
C ILE A 84 2.23 -7.65 3.14
N ILE A 85 3.49 -8.06 3.03
CA ILE A 85 4.42 -7.63 1.98
C ILE A 85 5.07 -8.85 1.36
N GLY A 86 5.15 -8.89 0.03
CA GLY A 86 5.81 -9.96 -0.68
C GLY A 86 5.74 -9.78 -2.18
N LYS A 87 6.54 -10.56 -2.89
CA LYS A 87 6.59 -10.55 -4.36
C LYS A 87 5.25 -10.95 -4.99
N SER A 88 5.12 -10.73 -6.30
CA SER A 88 3.99 -11.26 -7.05
C SER A 88 3.86 -12.79 -6.90
N ASN A 89 2.63 -13.28 -6.86
CA ASN A 89 2.30 -14.71 -6.76
C ASN A 89 2.88 -15.44 -5.51
N SER A 90 3.20 -14.71 -4.43
CA SER A 90 3.60 -15.29 -3.13
C SER A 90 2.42 -15.78 -2.28
N GLY A 91 1.18 -15.49 -2.69
CA GLY A 91 -0.05 -15.90 -2.01
C GLY A 91 -0.56 -14.91 -0.96
N LYS A 92 -0.27 -13.60 -1.12
CA LYS A 92 -0.71 -12.54 -0.20
C LYS A 92 -2.24 -12.49 -0.03
N SER A 93 -2.97 -12.49 -1.15
CA SER A 93 -4.43 -12.45 -1.15
C SER A 93 -5.05 -13.72 -0.58
N SER A 94 -4.42 -14.87 -0.79
CA SER A 94 -4.83 -16.12 -0.13
C SER A 94 -4.61 -16.04 1.38
N LEU A 95 -3.47 -15.49 1.82
CA LEU A 95 -3.15 -15.36 3.23
C LEU A 95 -4.08 -14.39 3.96
N ILE A 96 -4.36 -13.21 3.40
CA ILE A 96 -5.28 -12.26 4.05
C ILE A 96 -6.66 -12.89 4.21
N ASN A 97 -7.17 -13.57 3.19
CA ASN A 97 -8.47 -14.27 3.24
C ASN A 97 -8.52 -15.35 4.32
N LEU A 98 -7.42 -16.08 4.53
CA LEU A 98 -7.33 -17.09 5.60
C LEU A 98 -7.23 -16.50 7.00
N LEU A 99 -6.55 -15.37 7.14
CA LEU A 99 -6.39 -14.70 8.43
C LEU A 99 -7.64 -13.90 8.84
N THR A 100 -8.43 -13.43 7.87
CA THR A 100 -9.69 -12.73 8.14
C THR A 100 -10.82 -13.73 8.34
N ASN A 101 -11.68 -13.51 9.35
CA ASN A 101 -12.86 -14.36 9.52
C ASN A 101 -13.86 -14.14 8.37
N VAL A 102 -14.36 -15.23 7.80
CA VAL A 102 -15.49 -15.25 6.86
C VAL A 102 -16.67 -14.52 7.52
N GLY A 103 -17.02 -13.34 7.00
CA GLY A 103 -18.12 -12.50 7.51
C GLY A 103 -17.72 -11.09 7.95
N THR A 104 -16.42 -10.79 8.12
CA THR A 104 -15.98 -9.38 8.24
C THR A 104 -15.96 -8.73 6.85
N LYS A 105 -16.43 -7.48 6.75
CA LYS A 105 -16.37 -6.67 5.54
C LYS A 105 -14.92 -6.49 5.11
N ILE A 106 -14.40 -7.41 4.28
CA ILE A 106 -13.34 -7.07 3.35
C ILE A 106 -13.95 -5.93 2.53
N SER A 107 -13.44 -4.71 2.67
CA SER A 107 -13.90 -3.64 1.80
C SER A 107 -13.56 -4.07 0.38
N PRO A 108 -14.54 -4.37 -0.49
CA PRO A 108 -14.24 -4.89 -1.80
C PRO A 108 -13.79 -3.70 -2.64
N ILE A 109 -12.48 -3.51 -2.76
CA ILE A 109 -11.96 -2.74 -3.88
C ILE A 109 -11.13 -3.69 -4.72
N SER A 110 -11.88 -4.46 -5.51
CA SER A 110 -11.52 -5.08 -6.78
C SER A 110 -10.34 -6.07 -6.84
N PHE A 111 -10.54 -7.10 -7.66
CA PHE A 111 -9.63 -8.20 -8.00
C PHE A 111 -8.36 -7.78 -8.77
N THR A 112 -7.82 -6.60 -8.51
CA THR A 112 -6.60 -6.10 -9.14
C THR A 112 -5.68 -5.46 -8.11
N THR A 113 -4.43 -5.91 -8.05
CA THR A 113 -3.31 -5.48 -7.19
C THR A 113 -2.84 -4.03 -7.43
N LYS A 114 -3.76 -3.12 -7.76
CA LYS A 114 -3.48 -1.70 -7.94
C LYS A 114 -3.69 -0.91 -6.65
N GLU A 115 -4.48 -1.43 -5.72
CA GLU A 115 -4.77 -0.79 -4.43
C GLU A 115 -4.57 -1.77 -3.25
N PRO A 116 -4.17 -1.29 -2.07
CA PRO A 116 -4.07 -2.11 -0.87
C PRO A 116 -5.42 -2.72 -0.45
N ILE A 117 -5.41 -3.99 -0.03
CA ILE A 117 -6.61 -4.67 0.48
C ILE A 117 -6.58 -4.63 2.01
N VAL A 118 -7.68 -4.22 2.63
CA VAL A 118 -7.82 -4.15 4.09
C VAL A 118 -8.74 -5.25 4.58
N GLY A 119 -8.26 -6.02 5.55
CA GLY A 119 -8.98 -7.09 6.23
C GLY A 119 -8.95 -6.94 7.74
N ILE A 120 -9.91 -7.56 8.44
CA ILE A 120 -9.92 -7.62 9.90
C ILE A 120 -9.70 -9.05 10.35
N MET A 121 -8.62 -9.27 11.10
CA MET A 121 -8.37 -10.51 11.80
C MET A 121 -8.89 -10.37 13.23
N ASN A 122 -9.71 -11.32 13.68
CA ASN A 122 -10.12 -11.41 15.07
C ASN A 122 -9.28 -12.48 15.76
N TYR A 123 -8.66 -12.14 16.90
CA TYR A 123 -7.90 -13.08 17.70
C TYR A 123 -8.05 -12.70 19.18
N GLN A 124 -8.47 -13.65 20.02
CA GLN A 124 -8.73 -13.43 21.46
C GLN A 124 -9.52 -12.13 21.73
N GLU A 125 -10.74 -12.08 21.19
CA GLU A 125 -11.70 -10.95 21.32
C GLU A 125 -11.19 -9.60 20.80
N THR A 126 -10.02 -9.58 20.17
CA THR A 126 -9.33 -8.37 19.70
C THR A 126 -9.33 -8.31 18.18
N GLN A 127 -9.58 -7.12 17.63
CA GLN A 127 -9.56 -6.88 16.19
C GLN A 127 -8.22 -6.30 15.75
N LEU A 128 -7.65 -6.88 14.70
CA LEU A 128 -6.39 -6.45 14.10
C LEU A 128 -6.65 -6.08 12.64
N GLN A 129 -6.18 -4.91 12.24
CA GLN A 129 -6.23 -4.47 10.85
C GLN A 129 -5.06 -5.10 10.09
N LEU A 130 -5.40 -5.94 9.12
CA LEU A 130 -4.45 -6.48 8.14
C LEU A 130 -4.54 -5.64 6.87
N ILE A 131 -3.40 -5.24 6.33
CA ILE A 131 -3.32 -4.55 5.06
C ILE A 131 -2.42 -5.35 4.13
N GLU A 132 -2.97 -5.92 3.06
CA GLU A 132 -2.19 -6.45 1.96
C GLU A 132 -1.74 -5.31 1.06
N LEU A 133 -0.43 -5.19 0.84
CA LEU A 133 0.11 -4.29 -0.17
C LEU A 133 0.27 -5.01 -1.52
N PRO A 134 0.19 -4.25 -2.63
CA PRO A 134 0.68 -4.70 -3.93
C PRO A 134 2.12 -5.25 -3.85
N ALA A 135 2.55 -5.95 -4.90
CA ALA A 135 3.90 -6.49 -4.97
C ALA A 135 4.94 -5.40 -4.70
N ILE A 136 5.97 -5.73 -3.90
CA ILE A 136 6.96 -4.73 -3.45
C ILE A 136 7.80 -4.17 -4.60
N GLU A 137 7.97 -4.95 -5.66
CA GLU A 137 8.61 -4.58 -6.92
C GLU A 137 7.72 -3.73 -7.85
N GLY A 138 6.43 -3.56 -7.54
CA GLY A 138 5.48 -2.83 -8.38
C GLY A 138 5.44 -1.33 -8.10
N GLU A 139 5.10 -0.54 -9.12
CA GLU A 139 4.96 0.93 -9.01
C GLU A 139 3.87 1.37 -8.03
N ASN A 140 2.87 0.51 -7.81
CA ASN A 140 1.75 0.76 -6.89
C ASN A 140 2.09 0.45 -5.42
N PHE A 141 3.34 0.12 -5.09
CA PHE A 141 3.73 -0.20 -3.72
C PHE A 141 3.70 1.06 -2.83
N GLU A 142 2.74 1.09 -1.90
CA GLU A 142 2.51 2.23 -1.02
C GLU A 142 3.42 2.22 0.22
N ARG A 143 4.64 2.76 0.06
CA ARG A 143 5.64 2.88 1.14
C ARG A 143 5.09 3.60 2.38
N GLY A 144 4.19 4.56 2.21
CA GLY A 144 3.55 5.31 3.30
C GLY A 144 2.84 4.40 4.31
N ILE A 145 2.15 3.36 3.84
CA ILE A 145 1.44 2.41 4.71
C ILE A 145 2.43 1.61 5.57
N VAL A 146 3.57 1.22 4.99
CA VAL A 146 4.63 0.47 5.70
C VAL A 146 5.22 1.27 6.86
N HIS A 147 5.33 2.59 6.72
CA HIS A 147 5.83 3.46 7.79
C HIS A 147 4.90 3.50 9.01
N THR A 148 3.60 3.35 8.78
CA THR A 148 2.58 3.40 9.86
C THR A 148 2.32 2.04 10.50
N ALA A 149 2.83 0.96 9.92
CA ALA A 149 2.63 -0.41 10.41
C ALA A 149 3.34 -0.65 11.75
N ASP A 150 2.68 -1.37 12.67
CA ASP A 150 3.32 -1.82 13.90
C ASP A 150 3.99 -3.20 13.70
N THR A 151 3.47 -3.99 12.75
CA THR A 151 4.00 -5.30 12.35
C THR A 151 4.05 -5.45 10.83
N ILE A 152 5.15 -6.01 10.32
CA ILE A 152 5.28 -6.43 8.92
C ILE A 152 5.30 -7.95 8.83
N ILE A 153 4.45 -8.50 7.97
CA ILE A 153 4.42 -9.91 7.60
C ILE A 153 5.08 -10.03 6.22
N LEU A 154 6.31 -10.56 6.20
CA LEU A 154 7.05 -10.82 4.96
C LEU A 154 6.64 -12.18 4.42
N LEU A 155 6.04 -12.22 3.23
CA LEU A 155 5.57 -13.43 2.58
C LEU A 155 6.48 -13.78 1.40
N ALA A 156 7.09 -14.97 1.46
CA ALA A 156 7.98 -15.48 0.42
C ALA A 156 7.71 -16.94 0.10
N LYS A 157 8.07 -17.37 -1.11
CA LYS A 157 8.05 -18.79 -1.51
C LYS A 157 9.38 -19.48 -1.19
N LYS A 158 10.48 -18.73 -1.25
CA LYS A 158 11.85 -19.21 -1.04
C LYS A 158 12.55 -18.31 -0.05
N PHE A 159 13.53 -18.86 0.65
CA PHE A 159 14.33 -18.12 1.63
C PHE A 159 15.02 -16.90 1.03
N GLU A 160 15.51 -17.02 -0.20
CA GLU A 160 16.31 -16.01 -0.89
C GLU A 160 15.50 -14.73 -1.16
N GLU A 161 14.18 -14.88 -1.39
CA GLU A 161 13.28 -13.75 -1.65
C GLU A 161 13.19 -12.80 -0.46
N PHE A 162 13.40 -13.26 0.78
CA PHE A 162 13.36 -12.40 1.95
C PHE A 162 14.40 -11.29 1.89
N LYS A 163 15.62 -11.62 1.45
CA LYS A 163 16.68 -10.61 1.32
C LYS A 163 16.31 -9.54 0.31
N GLU A 164 15.72 -9.94 -0.81
CA GLU A 164 15.29 -9.01 -1.87
C GLU A 164 14.11 -8.14 -1.43
N ILE A 165 13.17 -8.70 -0.65
CA ILE A 165 12.08 -7.90 -0.08
C ILE A 165 12.65 -6.91 0.93
N GLU A 166 13.61 -7.33 1.77
CA GLU A 166 14.23 -6.46 2.77
C GLU A 166 15.04 -5.30 2.19
N THR A 167 15.68 -5.47 1.04
CA THR A 167 16.38 -4.36 0.36
C THR A 167 15.42 -3.31 -0.19
N LEU A 168 14.22 -3.73 -0.61
CA LEU A 168 13.19 -2.83 -1.14
C LEU A 168 12.31 -2.21 -0.04
N LEU A 169 12.29 -2.78 1.15
CA LEU A 169 11.50 -2.29 2.27
C LEU A 169 11.98 -0.91 2.73
N PRO A 170 11.06 0.07 2.91
CA PRO A 170 11.42 1.33 3.55
C PRO A 170 11.83 1.09 5.00
N ARG A 171 12.70 1.96 5.54
CA ARG A 171 13.08 1.91 6.96
C ARG A 171 11.83 2.08 7.84
N ASN A 172 11.61 1.14 8.75
CA ASN A 172 10.62 1.26 9.81
C ASN A 172 11.08 0.53 11.08
N SER A 173 10.39 0.79 12.20
CA SER A 173 10.65 0.16 13.50
C SER A 173 9.69 -1.01 13.78
N ALA A 174 8.90 -1.44 12.79
CA ALA A 174 7.91 -2.48 12.97
C ALA A 174 8.58 -3.84 13.24
N LYS A 175 7.92 -4.68 14.04
CA LYS A 175 8.37 -6.06 14.20
C LYS A 175 8.09 -6.84 12.92
N LYS A 176 9.01 -7.73 12.54
CA LYS A 176 8.90 -8.54 11.32
C LYS A 176 8.57 -9.98 11.65
N ILE A 177 7.67 -10.56 10.88
CA ILE A 177 7.37 -12.00 10.85
C ILE A 177 7.67 -12.50 9.44
N TYR A 178 8.45 -13.57 9.34
CA TYR A 178 8.83 -14.18 8.07
C TYR A 178 7.94 -15.39 7.81
N VAL A 179 7.11 -15.32 6.79
CA VAL A 179 6.17 -16.37 6.44
C VAL A 179 6.61 -17.00 5.12
N LEU A 180 7.01 -18.27 5.20
CA LEU A 180 7.30 -19.09 4.04
C LEU A 180 6.02 -19.79 3.62
N ASN A 181 5.52 -19.41 2.45
CA ASN A 181 4.29 -19.94 1.91
C ASN A 181 4.55 -21.04 0.88
N LYS A 182 3.50 -21.78 0.53
CA LYS A 182 3.52 -22.90 -0.42
C LYS A 182 4.33 -24.09 0.08
N SER A 183 4.30 -24.35 1.38
CA SER A 183 4.99 -25.50 1.98
C SER A 183 4.48 -26.85 1.44
N ASP A 184 3.29 -26.89 0.85
CA ASP A 184 2.74 -28.05 0.12
C ASP A 184 3.61 -28.49 -1.06
N LEU A 185 4.37 -27.57 -1.66
CA LEU A 185 5.29 -27.86 -2.77
C LEU A 185 6.66 -28.39 -2.32
N LEU A 186 6.91 -28.41 -1.01
CA LEU A 186 8.21 -28.80 -0.44
C LEU A 186 8.15 -30.21 0.12
N ASN A 187 9.17 -31.01 -0.19
CA ASN A 187 9.35 -32.32 0.41
C ASN A 187 9.84 -32.21 1.87
N PHE A 188 9.89 -33.34 2.59
CA PHE A 188 10.26 -33.38 4.00
C PHE A 188 11.68 -32.86 4.27
N GLU A 189 12.65 -33.22 3.43
CA GLU A 189 14.04 -32.75 3.59
C GLU A 189 14.17 -31.25 3.34
N GLU A 190 13.50 -30.73 2.32
CA GLU A 190 13.49 -29.30 2.00
C GLU A 190 12.90 -28.49 3.15
N LYS A 191 11.77 -28.94 3.72
CA LYS A 191 11.17 -28.33 4.91
C LYS A 191 12.14 -28.31 6.08
N ARG A 192 12.82 -29.44 6.35
CA ARG A 192 13.80 -29.55 7.45
C ARG A 192 14.99 -28.62 7.26
N LYS A 193 15.57 -28.59 6.06
CA LYS A 193 16.70 -27.69 5.71
C LYS A 193 16.29 -26.22 5.85
N LEU A 194 15.10 -25.88 5.37
CA LEU A 194 14.56 -24.53 5.45
C LEU A 194 14.30 -24.10 6.90
N PHE A 195 13.69 -24.96 7.70
CA PHE A 195 13.46 -24.71 9.13
C PHE A 195 14.77 -24.45 9.88
N ALA A 196 15.79 -25.30 9.70
CA ALA A 196 17.10 -25.12 10.30
C ALA A 196 17.79 -23.81 9.84
N LYS A 197 17.64 -23.44 8.56
CA LYS A 197 18.17 -22.19 8.01
C LYS A 197 17.47 -20.97 8.62
N MET A 198 16.16 -21.00 8.81
CA MET A 198 15.40 -19.91 9.44
C MET A 198 15.73 -19.78 10.93
N GLN A 199 15.87 -20.91 11.63
CA GLN A 199 16.18 -20.96 13.05
C GLN A 199 17.60 -20.48 13.35
N SER A 200 18.60 -20.89 12.56
CA SER A 200 20.00 -20.46 12.74
C SER A 200 20.18 -18.94 12.61
N LYS A 201 19.36 -18.30 11.75
CA LYS A 201 19.33 -16.85 11.60
C LYS A 201 18.47 -16.11 12.63
N LYS A 202 17.84 -16.84 13.56
CA LYS A 202 16.96 -16.29 14.61
C LYS A 202 15.80 -15.46 14.06
N TYR A 203 15.29 -15.82 12.87
CA TYR A 203 14.08 -15.17 12.35
C TYR A 203 12.87 -15.53 13.21
N ASN A 204 11.92 -14.61 13.37
CA ASN A 204 10.58 -14.95 13.84
C ASN A 204 9.78 -15.42 12.63
N PHE A 205 9.61 -16.75 12.46
CA PHE A 205 9.06 -17.30 11.23
C PHE A 205 7.96 -18.34 11.45
N VAL A 206 7.20 -18.57 10.37
CA VAL A 206 6.24 -19.67 10.22
C VAL A 206 6.35 -20.22 8.80
N ILE A 207 6.24 -21.53 8.66
CA ILE A 207 6.15 -22.21 7.36
C ILE A 207 4.71 -22.67 7.20
N ILE A 208 4.00 -22.18 6.18
CA ILE A 208 2.58 -22.44 5.97
C ILE A 208 2.29 -22.85 4.53
N SER A 209 1.09 -23.41 4.34
CA SER A 209 0.42 -23.43 3.04
C SER A 209 -0.83 -22.57 3.13
N SER A 210 -0.99 -21.63 2.20
CA SER A 210 -2.21 -20.80 2.10
C SER A 210 -3.33 -21.48 1.30
N LEU A 211 -3.29 -22.80 1.13
CA LEU A 211 -4.37 -23.56 0.49
C LEU A 211 -5.51 -23.77 1.51
N ALA A 212 -6.72 -23.34 1.14
CA ALA A 212 -7.88 -23.30 2.03
C ALA A 212 -8.35 -24.65 2.59
N HIS A 213 -7.87 -25.77 2.04
CA HIS A 213 -8.27 -27.12 2.43
C HIS A 213 -7.34 -27.78 3.46
N LEU A 214 -6.23 -27.14 3.83
CA LEU A 214 -5.28 -27.65 4.82
C LEU A 214 -5.51 -26.95 6.18
N LYS A 215 -6.28 -27.59 7.07
CA LYS A 215 -6.46 -27.20 8.48
C LYS A 215 -5.12 -27.15 9.22
N ASP A 216 -4.88 -26.40 10.29
CA ASP A 216 -5.44 -25.17 10.89
C ASP A 216 -4.40 -24.66 11.93
N ASP A 217 -3.60 -25.58 12.51
CA ASP A 217 -2.61 -25.30 13.56
C ASP A 217 -1.55 -24.27 13.18
N LEU A 218 -1.01 -24.31 11.96
CA LEU A 218 0.05 -23.39 11.53
C LEU A 218 -0.49 -21.97 11.24
N ILE A 219 -1.77 -21.88 10.84
CA ILE A 219 -2.44 -20.58 10.67
C ILE A 219 -2.76 -19.98 12.04
N GLU A 220 -3.22 -20.79 12.99
CA GLU A 220 -3.41 -20.34 14.38
C GLU A 220 -2.08 -19.95 15.05
N GLU A 221 -0.98 -20.67 14.79
CA GLU A 221 0.37 -20.27 15.21
C GLU A 221 0.76 -18.91 14.61
N LEU A 222 0.46 -18.68 13.33
CA LEU A 222 0.72 -17.39 12.68
C LEU A 222 -0.12 -16.27 13.30
N LYS A 223 -1.42 -16.49 13.54
CA LYS A 223 -2.29 -15.51 14.22
C LYS A 223 -1.75 -15.16 15.60
N LYS A 224 -1.34 -16.17 16.38
CA LYS A 224 -0.70 -16.00 17.69
C LYS A 224 0.56 -15.14 17.60
N LYS A 225 1.50 -15.49 16.71
CA LYS A 225 2.74 -14.75 16.50
C LYS A 225 2.48 -13.30 16.06
N ILE A 226 1.52 -13.08 15.17
CA ILE A 226 1.10 -11.72 14.78
C ILE A 226 0.61 -10.96 16.02
N PHE A 227 -0.29 -11.54 16.80
CA PHE A 227 -0.81 -10.87 18.00
C PHE A 227 0.28 -10.52 19.02
N GLU A 228 1.20 -11.45 19.29
CA GLU A 228 2.32 -11.26 20.23
C GLU A 228 3.28 -10.13 19.81
N THR A 229 3.35 -9.78 18.51
CA THR A 229 4.20 -8.66 18.08
C THR A 229 3.74 -7.31 18.63
N PHE A 230 2.44 -7.10 18.85
CA PHE A 230 1.93 -5.78 19.24
C PHE A 230 2.25 -5.40 20.69
N ASN A 231 2.55 -6.38 21.56
CA ASN A 231 2.86 -6.18 22.99
C ASN A 231 1.91 -5.18 23.65
N ILE A 232 0.65 -5.56 23.84
CA ILE A 232 -0.42 -4.67 24.28
C ILE A 232 -1.05 -5.09 25.60
N ILE A 233 -1.72 -4.12 26.24
CA ILE A 233 -2.60 -4.35 27.38
C ILE A 233 -4.05 -4.27 26.88
N ARG A 234 -4.85 -5.27 27.24
CA ARG A 234 -6.29 -5.33 26.94
C ARG A 234 -7.07 -4.99 28.19
N ILE A 235 -7.89 -3.95 28.13
CA ILE A 235 -8.75 -3.52 29.23
C ILE A 235 -10.20 -3.78 28.85
N PHE A 236 -10.87 -4.66 29.60
CA PHE A 236 -12.29 -4.92 29.44
C PHE A 236 -13.07 -3.98 30.34
N THR A 237 -13.81 -3.04 29.74
CA THR A 237 -14.65 -2.11 30.49
C THR A 237 -15.99 -2.76 30.85
N LYS A 238 -16.56 -2.37 31.98
CA LYS A 238 -17.81 -2.90 32.52
C LYS A 238 -18.59 -1.76 33.17
N GLU A 239 -19.88 -1.65 32.87
CA GLU A 239 -20.78 -0.75 33.60
C GLU A 239 -21.21 -1.40 34.92
N PRO A 240 -21.42 -0.62 36.01
CA PRO A 240 -21.93 -1.17 37.25
C PRO A 240 -23.19 -2.03 37.04
N GLY A 241 -23.15 -3.28 37.48
CA GLY A 241 -24.27 -4.22 37.35
C GLY A 241 -24.46 -4.91 35.99
N LYS A 242 -23.68 -4.58 34.95
CA LYS A 242 -23.75 -5.24 33.63
C LYS A 242 -22.55 -6.13 33.36
N GLU A 243 -22.62 -7.05 32.41
CA GLU A 243 -21.45 -7.82 31.95
C GLU A 243 -20.36 -6.93 31.35
N LYS A 244 -19.12 -7.44 31.33
CA LYS A 244 -18.01 -6.74 30.65
C LYS A 244 -18.30 -6.62 29.15
N LYS A 245 -17.82 -5.55 28.51
CA LYS A 245 -17.89 -5.44 27.05
C LYS A 245 -17.11 -6.57 26.39
N GLU A 246 -17.61 -7.08 25.27
CA GLU A 246 -16.96 -8.15 24.51
C GLU A 246 -15.60 -7.71 23.94
N ARG A 247 -15.53 -6.48 23.43
CA ARG A 247 -14.31 -5.93 22.82
C ARG A 247 -13.47 -5.18 23.86
N PRO A 248 -12.20 -5.54 24.02
CA PRO A 248 -11.32 -4.82 24.92
C PRO A 248 -10.91 -3.47 24.32
N MET A 249 -10.66 -2.51 25.20
CA MET A 249 -9.87 -1.34 24.87
C MET A 249 -8.39 -1.73 24.80
N ILE A 250 -7.73 -1.31 23.73
CA ILE A 250 -6.31 -1.59 23.50
C ILE A 250 -5.45 -0.43 24.03
N MET A 251 -4.51 -0.76 24.91
CA MET A 251 -3.55 0.16 25.51
C MET A 251 -2.12 -0.31 25.25
N LYS A 252 -1.17 0.64 25.25
CA LYS A 252 0.25 0.32 25.15
C LYS A 252 0.79 -0.06 26.53
N PRO A 253 1.90 -0.82 26.60
CA PRO A 253 2.61 -1.02 27.85
C PRO A 253 2.99 0.33 28.46
N LYS A 254 2.91 0.44 29.79
CA LYS A 254 3.13 1.67 30.57
C LYS A 254 2.03 2.73 30.46
N SER A 255 0.90 2.45 29.80
CA SER A 255 -0.28 3.32 29.87
C SER A 255 -0.85 3.41 31.29
N THR A 256 -1.38 4.57 31.63
CA THR A 256 -1.99 4.86 32.93
C THR A 256 -3.51 4.67 32.91
N ILE A 257 -4.14 4.67 34.10
CA ILE A 257 -5.60 4.69 34.22
C ILE A 257 -6.20 5.95 33.59
N LYS A 258 -5.48 7.08 33.68
CA LYS A 258 -5.90 8.33 33.04
C LYS A 258 -5.96 8.18 31.52
N ASP A 259 -4.94 7.59 30.90
CA ASP A 259 -4.92 7.35 29.44
C ASP A 259 -6.09 6.46 29.02
N ALA A 260 -6.43 5.45 29.84
CA ALA A 260 -7.58 4.59 29.58
C ALA A 260 -8.91 5.35 29.70
N ALA A 261 -9.05 6.24 30.70
CA ALA A 261 -10.23 7.08 30.86
C ALA A 261 -10.40 8.06 29.69
N GLU A 262 -9.32 8.69 29.22
CA GLU A 262 -9.33 9.60 28.05
C GLU A 262 -9.79 8.91 26.76
N LYS A 263 -9.59 7.59 26.63
CA LYS A 263 -10.05 6.81 25.47
C LYS A 263 -11.55 6.45 25.51
N ILE A 264 -12.22 6.67 26.65
CA ILE A 264 -13.67 6.43 26.84
C ILE A 264 -14.48 7.71 26.62
N LEU A 265 -13.89 8.87 26.95
CA LEU A 265 -14.49 10.21 26.79
C LEU A 265 -14.63 10.59 25.31
#